data_AF-A0A238XK36-F1
#
_entry.id   AF-A0A238XK36-F1
#
_cell.length_a   1.000
_cell.length_b   1.000
_cell.length_c   1.000
_cell.angle_alpha   90.00
_cell.angle_beta   90.00
_cell.angle_gamma   90.00
#
_symmetry.space_group_name_H-M   'P 1'
#
loop_
_entity.id
_entity.type
_entity.pdbx_description
1 polymer ?
#
loop_
_entity_poly.entity_id
_entity_poly.type
_entity_poly.pdbx_seq_one_letter_code
_entity_poly.pdbx_strand_id
1 'polypeptide(L)'
;MDKIKPKAPIRRFDVFAEWNRLKGIKELGLSPEEAKSYGLAVAEVVAARKFYGHKTKYRGATKEYIEKKEGTPWWRKMATPSEFDEKIVKRMGEEFYEKVFSRAIERAFNEGKDYMEIRDSIRENWNKALKER
;
A
#
# COMPACT_ATOMS: atom_id res chain seq x y z
N MET A 1 -14.77 13.26 -21.85
CA MET A 1 -14.02 12.15 -21.23
C MET A 1 -14.44 12.09 -19.78
N ASP A 2 -15.25 11.09 -19.41
CA ASP A 2 -15.56 10.86 -18.01
C ASP A 2 -14.26 10.71 -17.23
N LYS A 3 -14.02 11.62 -16.29
CA LYS A 3 -12.89 11.48 -15.36
C LYS A 3 -13.18 10.22 -14.55
N ILE A 4 -12.39 9.18 -14.72
CA ILE A 4 -12.45 7.99 -13.88
C ILE A 4 -12.29 8.46 -12.42
N LYS A 5 -13.31 8.22 -11.60
CA LYS A 5 -13.37 8.62 -10.18
C LYS A 5 -13.22 7.38 -9.28
N PRO A 6 -12.68 7.53 -8.06
CA PRO A 6 -12.63 6.42 -7.13
C PRO A 6 -14.04 6.04 -6.64
N LYS A 7 -14.22 4.77 -6.26
CA LYS A 7 -15.45 4.26 -5.62
C LYS A 7 -15.51 4.55 -4.12
N ALA A 8 -14.37 4.83 -3.49
CA ALA A 8 -14.25 5.11 -2.06
C ALA A 8 -13.15 6.15 -1.78
N PRO A 9 -13.17 6.82 -0.61
CA PRO A 9 -12.11 7.76 -0.26
C PRO A 9 -10.73 7.10 -0.24
N ILE A 10 -9.75 7.82 -0.76
CA ILE A 10 -8.34 7.44 -0.77
C ILE A 10 -7.71 7.78 0.59
N ARG A 11 -7.21 6.74 1.25
CA ARG A 11 -6.59 6.80 2.58
C ARG A 11 -5.08 6.93 2.41
N ARG A 12 -4.42 7.53 3.39
CA ARG A 12 -2.94 7.50 3.49
C ARG A 12 -2.40 6.07 3.48
N PHE A 13 -3.15 5.14 4.09
CA PHE A 13 -2.85 3.70 4.07
C PHE A 13 -2.72 3.16 2.64
N ASP A 14 -3.59 3.56 1.72
CA ASP A 14 -3.58 3.05 0.35
C ASP A 14 -2.35 3.53 -0.41
N VAL A 15 -2.03 4.83 -0.27
CA VAL A 15 -0.83 5.43 -0.88
C VAL A 15 0.42 4.76 -0.33
N PHE A 16 0.47 4.52 0.98
CA PHE A 16 1.62 3.88 1.61
C PHE A 16 1.78 2.41 1.19
N ALA A 17 0.68 1.66 1.08
CA ALA A 17 0.73 0.28 0.61
C ALA A 17 1.24 0.20 -0.84
N GLU A 18 0.74 1.05 -1.73
CA GLU A 18 1.16 1.09 -3.14
C GLU A 18 2.60 1.57 -3.31
N TRP A 19 3.02 2.58 -2.54
CA TRP A 19 4.41 3.03 -2.52
C TRP A 19 5.37 1.90 -2.15
N ASN A 20 5.03 1.14 -1.11
CA ASN A 20 5.86 0.00 -0.71
C ASN A 20 5.76 -1.19 -1.68
N ARG A 21 4.63 -1.37 -2.39
CA ARG A 21 4.55 -2.32 -3.51
C ARG A 21 5.58 -1.96 -4.59
N LEU A 22 5.67 -0.68 -4.98
CA LEU A 22 6.67 -0.23 -5.95
C LEU A 22 8.09 -0.41 -5.46
N LYS A 23 8.37 -0.12 -4.18
CA LYS A 23 9.68 -0.45 -3.56
C LYS A 23 9.99 -1.93 -3.63
N GLY A 24 9.02 -2.78 -3.31
CA GLY A 24 9.15 -4.24 -3.42
C GLY A 24 9.61 -4.67 -4.81
N ILE A 25 9.05 -4.07 -5.86
CA ILE A 25 9.44 -4.36 -7.24
C ILE A 25 10.81 -3.77 -7.57
N LYS A 26 11.00 -2.47 -7.34
CA LYS A 26 12.13 -1.69 -7.89
C LYS A 26 13.41 -1.78 -7.07
N GLU A 27 13.29 -1.90 -5.75
CA GLU A 27 14.43 -1.93 -4.82
C GLU A 27 14.74 -3.35 -4.35
N LEU A 28 13.71 -4.20 -4.17
CA LEU A 28 13.88 -5.55 -3.63
C LEU A 28 13.78 -6.67 -4.68
N GLY A 29 13.46 -6.34 -5.93
CA GLY A 29 13.36 -7.31 -7.03
C GLY A 29 12.23 -8.34 -6.87
N LEU A 30 11.19 -8.03 -6.09
CA LEU A 30 10.05 -8.92 -5.88
C LEU A 30 9.18 -9.01 -7.13
N SER A 31 8.55 -10.17 -7.32
CA SER A 31 7.49 -10.32 -8.32
C SER A 31 6.31 -9.39 -8.03
N PRO A 32 5.50 -8.99 -9.03
CA PRO A 32 4.36 -8.09 -8.81
C PRO A 32 3.38 -8.57 -7.74
N GLU A 33 3.12 -9.88 -7.68
CA GLU A 33 2.23 -10.49 -6.68
C GLU A 33 2.86 -10.45 -5.28
N GLU A 34 4.13 -10.81 -5.13
CA GLU A 34 4.81 -10.71 -3.83
C GLU A 34 4.93 -9.27 -3.33
N ALA A 35 5.10 -8.33 -4.25
CA ALA A 35 5.15 -6.91 -3.93
C ALA A 35 3.81 -6.41 -3.37
N LYS A 36 2.67 -6.94 -3.83
CA LYS A 36 1.34 -6.63 -3.25
C LYS A 36 1.29 -7.05 -1.78
N SER A 37 1.68 -8.29 -1.49
CA SER A 37 1.82 -8.81 -0.11
C SER A 37 2.75 -7.92 0.72
N TYR A 38 3.93 -7.61 0.20
CA TYR A 38 4.91 -6.77 0.88
C TYR A 38 4.36 -5.38 1.22
N GLY A 39 3.79 -4.69 0.22
CA GLY A 39 3.24 -3.35 0.40
C GLY A 39 2.12 -3.29 1.45
N LEU A 40 1.19 -4.26 1.41
CA LEU A 40 0.12 -4.34 2.39
C LEU A 40 0.65 -4.68 3.80
N ALA A 41 1.54 -5.66 3.92
CA ALA A 41 2.12 -6.07 5.20
C ALA A 41 2.85 -4.90 5.89
N VAL A 42 3.63 -4.12 5.15
CA VAL A 42 4.32 -2.94 5.69
C VAL A 42 3.32 -1.91 6.19
N ALA A 43 2.25 -1.65 5.44
CA ALA A 43 1.20 -0.71 5.83
C ALA A 43 0.46 -1.17 7.10
N GLU A 44 0.13 -2.46 7.22
CA GLU A 44 -0.54 -3.02 8.39
C GLU A 44 0.34 -2.96 9.65
N VAL A 45 1.63 -3.25 9.54
CA VAL A 45 2.58 -3.12 10.67
C VAL A 45 2.65 -1.68 11.17
N VAL A 46 2.75 -0.71 10.25
CA VAL A 46 2.83 0.71 10.62
C VAL A 46 1.51 1.19 11.22
N ALA A 47 0.38 0.78 10.67
CA ALA A 47 -0.94 1.09 11.24
C ALA A 47 -1.09 0.51 12.65
N ALA A 48 -0.74 -0.77 12.85
CA ALA A 48 -0.84 -1.44 14.15
C ALA A 48 0.04 -0.75 15.22
N ARG A 49 1.26 -0.31 14.87
CA ARG A 49 2.12 0.47 15.77
C ARG A 49 1.48 1.79 16.22
N LYS A 50 0.78 2.46 15.30
CA LYS A 50 0.07 3.71 15.61
C LYS A 50 -1.09 3.49 16.58
N PHE A 51 -1.83 2.39 16.43
CA PHE A 51 -3.04 2.14 17.24
C PHE A 51 -2.76 1.48 18.60
N TYR A 52 -1.77 0.59 18.69
CA TYR A 52 -1.49 -0.18 19.91
C TYR A 52 -0.19 0.26 20.63
N GLY A 53 0.46 1.33 20.16
CA GLY A 53 1.82 1.69 20.55
C GLY A 53 2.84 0.62 20.15
N HIS A 54 4.04 0.64 20.73
CA HIS A 54 5.04 -0.41 20.54
C HIS A 54 4.61 -1.81 21.05
N LYS A 55 3.41 -1.95 21.64
CA LYS A 55 2.84 -3.20 22.17
C LYS A 55 1.95 -3.91 21.14
N THR A 56 2.35 -3.96 19.88
CA THR A 56 1.69 -4.87 18.93
C THR A 56 1.84 -6.32 19.39
N LYS A 57 0.77 -7.12 19.25
CA LYS A 57 0.67 -8.54 19.66
C LYS A 57 1.75 -9.45 19.06
N TYR A 58 2.54 -8.95 18.11
CA TYR A 58 3.85 -9.50 17.70
C TYR A 58 4.93 -9.24 18.78
N ARG A 59 4.64 -9.62 20.03
CA ARG A 59 5.63 -9.72 21.10
C ARG A 59 6.55 -10.90 20.72
N GLY A 60 7.74 -10.61 20.20
CA GLY A 60 8.81 -11.61 20.04
C GLY A 60 9.05 -12.15 18.63
N ALA A 61 8.34 -11.66 17.62
CA ALA A 61 8.64 -12.00 16.23
C ALA A 61 9.26 -10.77 15.53
N THR A 62 10.54 -10.50 15.77
CA THR A 62 11.29 -9.63 14.84
C THR A 62 11.10 -10.17 13.42
N LYS A 63 11.19 -9.33 12.39
CA LYS A 63 11.21 -9.81 10.97
C LYS A 63 12.13 -11.03 10.83
N GLU A 64 13.29 -10.91 11.48
CA GLU A 64 14.31 -11.94 11.67
C GLU A 64 13.82 -13.22 12.35
N TYR A 65 12.96 -13.16 13.38
CA TYR A 65 12.40 -14.36 14.01
C TYR A 65 11.45 -15.11 13.07
N ILE A 66 10.59 -14.39 12.34
CA ILE A 66 9.67 -15.03 11.37
C ILE A 66 10.48 -15.69 10.26
N GLU A 67 11.46 -14.95 9.71
CA GLU A 67 12.32 -15.42 8.64
C GLU A 67 13.20 -16.60 9.09
N LYS A 68 13.79 -16.53 10.29
CA LYS A 68 14.67 -17.58 10.82
C LYS A 68 13.93 -18.85 11.23
N LYS A 69 12.71 -18.73 11.76
CA LYS A 69 11.93 -19.89 12.22
C LYS A 69 11.26 -20.64 11.08
N GLU A 70 10.78 -19.93 10.07
CA GLU A 70 9.88 -20.48 9.05
C GLU A 70 10.53 -20.54 7.66
N GLY A 71 11.75 -20.00 7.49
CA GLY A 71 12.43 -19.94 6.19
C GLY A 71 11.66 -19.16 5.12
N THR A 72 10.66 -18.37 5.51
CA THR A 72 9.80 -17.61 4.61
C THR A 72 9.82 -16.13 4.96
N PRO A 73 9.72 -15.24 3.95
CA PRO A 73 9.69 -13.80 4.21
C PRO A 73 8.51 -13.39 5.10
N TRP A 74 8.77 -12.50 6.06
CA TRP A 74 7.78 -12.13 7.09
C TRP A 74 6.47 -11.57 6.50
N TRP A 75 6.54 -10.88 5.36
CA TRP A 75 5.37 -10.27 4.73
C TRP A 75 4.36 -11.29 4.22
N ARG A 76 4.81 -12.49 3.80
CA ARG A 76 3.93 -13.55 3.29
C ARG A 76 2.98 -14.11 4.35
N LYS A 77 3.32 -13.97 5.64
CA LYS A 77 2.47 -14.37 6.77
C LYS A 77 1.50 -13.27 7.19
N MET A 78 1.81 -12.02 6.84
CA MET A 78 1.06 -10.84 7.27
C MET A 78 -0.04 -10.48 6.29
N ALA A 79 0.24 -10.60 4.99
CA ALA A 79 -0.68 -10.21 3.95
C ALA A 79 -0.49 -11.05 2.69
N THR A 80 -1.60 -11.28 1.99
CA THR A 80 -1.65 -11.97 0.70
C THR A 80 -1.87 -10.98 -0.45
N PRO A 81 -1.55 -11.37 -1.70
CA PRO A 81 -1.82 -10.51 -2.86
C PRO A 81 -3.33 -10.27 -3.04
N SER A 82 -4.15 -11.29 -2.82
CA SER A 82 -5.60 -11.17 -2.87
C SER A 82 -6.16 -10.18 -1.86
N GLU A 83 -5.59 -10.09 -0.64
CA GLU A 83 -6.01 -9.08 0.32
C GLU A 83 -5.66 -7.66 -0.12
N PHE A 84 -4.54 -7.47 -0.83
CA PHE A 84 -4.23 -6.17 -1.43
C PHE A 84 -5.30 -5.81 -2.47
N ASP A 85 -5.65 -6.76 -3.34
CA ASP A 85 -6.67 -6.56 -4.37
C ASP A 85 -8.04 -6.22 -3.75
N GLU A 86 -8.45 -6.90 -2.68
CA GLU A 86 -9.70 -6.56 -1.99
C GLU A 86 -9.64 -5.20 -1.26
N LYS A 87 -8.62 -5.00 -0.41
CA LYS A 87 -8.56 -3.85 0.51
C LYS A 87 -8.21 -2.54 -0.20
N ILE A 88 -7.45 -2.63 -1.30
CA ILE A 88 -6.95 -1.47 -2.05
C ILE A 88 -7.68 -1.36 -3.39
N VAL A 89 -7.50 -2.34 -4.27
CA VAL A 89 -7.90 -2.24 -5.69
C VAL A 89 -9.42 -2.19 -5.82
N LYS A 90 -10.13 -3.23 -5.37
CA LYS A 90 -11.59 -3.35 -5.49
C LYS A 90 -12.33 -2.26 -4.72
N ARG A 91 -11.90 -1.97 -3.49
CA ARG A 91 -12.47 -0.90 -2.67
C ARG A 91 -12.38 0.47 -3.36
N MET A 92 -11.25 0.76 -4.00
CA MET A 92 -11.02 2.02 -4.72
C MET A 92 -11.71 2.03 -6.09
N GLY A 93 -11.95 0.86 -6.66
CA GLY A 93 -12.38 0.66 -8.04
C GLY A 93 -11.19 0.30 -8.91
N GLU A 94 -11.23 -0.90 -9.50
CA GLU A 94 -10.16 -1.47 -10.34
C GLU A 94 -9.71 -0.52 -11.45
N GLU A 95 -10.65 0.02 -12.22
CA GLU A 95 -10.32 0.93 -13.31
C GLU A 95 -9.63 2.21 -12.83
N PHE A 96 -10.08 2.78 -11.72
CA PHE A 96 -9.43 3.94 -11.11
C PHE A 96 -8.04 3.59 -10.59
N TYR A 97 -7.91 2.42 -9.95
CA TYR A 97 -6.64 1.95 -9.44
C TYR A 97 -5.60 1.82 -10.55
N GLU A 98 -5.94 1.11 -11.63
CA GLU A 98 -5.00 0.80 -12.71
C GLU A 98 -4.66 2.01 -13.58
N LYS A 99 -5.67 2.81 -13.95
CA LYS A 99 -5.50 3.89 -14.93
C LYS A 99 -5.07 5.21 -14.30
N VAL A 100 -5.35 5.41 -13.01
CA VAL A 100 -5.13 6.70 -12.34
C VAL A 100 -4.21 6.56 -11.13
N PHE A 101 -4.64 5.80 -10.12
CA PHE A 101 -3.95 5.75 -8.83
C PHE A 101 -2.53 5.18 -8.95
N SER A 102 -2.40 3.94 -9.43
CA SER A 102 -1.12 3.24 -9.51
C SER A 102 -0.12 4.00 -10.38
N ARG A 103 -0.58 4.50 -11.53
CA ARG A 103 0.24 5.32 -12.45
C ARG A 103 0.71 6.64 -11.82
N ALA A 104 -0.14 7.31 -11.04
CA ALA A 104 0.24 8.55 -10.37
C ALA A 104 1.29 8.30 -9.29
N ILE A 105 1.14 7.22 -8.50
CA ILE A 105 2.14 6.83 -7.50
C ILE A 105 3.45 6.41 -8.19
N GLU A 106 3.38 5.64 -9.27
CA GLU A 106 4.55 5.23 -10.03
C GLU A 106 5.31 6.41 -10.64
N ARG A 107 4.59 7.37 -11.24
CA ARG A 107 5.22 8.60 -11.75
C ARG A 107 5.95 9.34 -10.64
N ALA A 108 5.29 9.55 -9.50
CA ALA A 108 5.92 10.21 -8.36
C ALA A 108 7.15 9.45 -7.84
N PHE A 109 7.09 8.13 -7.82
CA PHE A 109 8.21 7.27 -7.45
C PHE A 109 9.41 7.45 -8.40
N ASN A 110 9.15 7.42 -9.71
CA ASN A 110 10.19 7.59 -10.74
C ASN A 110 10.76 9.01 -10.76
N GLU A 111 9.99 10.02 -10.36
CA GLU A 111 10.44 11.39 -10.18
C GLU A 111 11.30 11.58 -8.91
N GLY A 112 11.49 10.53 -8.11
CA GLY A 112 12.29 10.58 -6.88
C GLY A 112 11.65 11.39 -5.75
N LYS A 113 10.33 11.62 -5.81
CA LYS A 113 9.60 12.34 -4.76
C LYS A 113 9.60 11.56 -3.46
N ASP A 114 9.48 12.25 -2.33
CA ASP A 114 9.30 11.57 -1.06
C ASP A 114 7.84 11.20 -0.82
N TYR A 115 7.63 10.06 -0.15
CA TYR A 115 6.29 9.61 0.24
C TYR A 115 5.53 10.69 1.04
N MET A 116 6.21 11.42 1.94
CA MET A 116 5.59 12.43 2.78
C MET A 116 5.04 13.60 1.97
N GLU A 117 5.68 13.94 0.85
CA GLU A 117 5.26 15.01 -0.05
C GLU A 117 4.00 14.63 -0.84
N ILE A 118 3.89 13.35 -1.21
CA ILE A 118 2.82 12.89 -2.11
C ILE A 118 1.59 12.34 -1.39
N ARG A 119 1.74 11.83 -0.17
CA ARG A 119 0.66 11.09 0.54
C ARG A 119 -0.61 11.91 0.76
N ASP A 120 -0.48 13.23 0.84
CA ASP A 120 -1.57 14.16 1.12
C ASP A 120 -2.03 14.88 -0.14
N SER A 121 -1.09 15.40 -0.93
CA SER A 121 -1.37 16.12 -2.18
C SER A 121 -2.10 15.26 -3.22
N ILE A 122 -1.69 14.00 -3.39
CA ILE A 122 -2.29 13.11 -4.40
C ILE A 122 -3.73 12.73 -4.04
N ARG A 123 -4.03 12.49 -2.76
CA ARG A 123 -5.37 12.04 -2.32
C ARG A 123 -6.40 13.16 -2.26
N GLU A 124 -6.00 14.41 -2.01
CA GLU A 124 -6.92 15.53 -1.80
C GLU A 124 -7.82 15.78 -2.99
N ASN A 125 -7.24 15.86 -4.19
CA ASN A 125 -7.98 16.12 -5.42
C ASN A 125 -9.02 15.03 -5.72
N TRP A 126 -8.66 13.76 -5.52
CA TRP A 126 -9.57 12.64 -5.75
C TRP A 126 -10.67 12.54 -4.70
N ASN A 127 -10.34 12.82 -3.43
CA ASN A 127 -11.32 12.84 -2.35
C ASN A 127 -12.29 14.01 -2.49
N LYS A 128 -11.85 15.15 -3.03
CA LYS A 128 -12.74 16.27 -3.37
C LYS A 128 -13.70 15.89 -4.49
N ALA A 129 -13.19 15.31 -5.58
CA ALA A 129 -14.02 14.86 -6.71
C ALA A 129 -15.06 13.79 -6.35
N LEU A 130 -14.83 13.04 -5.27
CA LEU A 130 -15.76 12.07 -4.71
C LEU A 130 -16.93 12.71 -3.93
N LYS A 131 -16.68 13.85 -3.26
CA LYS A 131 -17.72 14.58 -2.48
C LYS A 131 -18.70 15.36 -3.37
N GLU A 132 -18.29 15.67 -4.59
CA GLU A 132 -19.10 16.38 -5.60
C GLU A 132 -19.99 15.42 -6.40
N ARG A 133 -20.27 14.22 -5.88
CA ARG A 133 -21.12 13.18 -6.46
C ARG A 133 -22.33 12.97 -5.56
#